data_AF-A0A951G6Y1-F1
#
_entry.id   AF-A0A951G6Y1-F1
#
_cell.length_a   1.000
_cell.length_b   1.000
_cell.length_c   1.000
_cell.angle_alpha   90.00
_cell.angle_beta   90.00
_cell.angle_gamma   90.00
#
_symmetry.space_group_name_H-M   'P 1'
#
loop_
_entity.id
_entity.type
_entity.pdbx_description
1 polymer ?
#
loop_
_entity_poly.entity_id
_entity_poly.type
_entity_poly.pdbx_seq_one_letter_code
_entity_poly.pdbx_strand_id
1 'polypeptide(L)' 'MGAGRVGRDRCLKKRQLERHLTDHGCHLAREAGKHESWENPATGQRTTVPRHREVKMPTARGICRQLGVPPPPGA' A
#
# COMPACT_ATOMS: atom_id res chain seq x y z
N MET A 1 -3.95 -28.48 15.35
CA MET A 1 -4.95 -27.40 15.56
C MET A 1 -4.32 -26.36 16.49
N GLY A 2 -4.49 -25.06 16.21
CA GLY A 2 -3.90 -23.95 16.97
C GLY A 2 -2.75 -23.28 16.19
N ALA A 3 -2.67 -21.97 15.99
CA ALA A 3 -3.29 -20.88 16.73
C ALA A 3 -3.92 -19.85 15.76
N GLY A 4 -5.19 -19.53 15.99
CA GLY A 4 -5.78 -18.32 15.47
C GLY A 4 -5.06 -17.11 16.07
N ARG A 5 -4.33 -16.37 15.24
CA ARG A 5 -4.02 -14.97 15.53
C ARG A 5 -4.96 -14.12 14.68
N VAL A 6 -6.19 -13.94 15.14
CA VAL A 6 -7.03 -12.82 14.71
C VAL A 6 -6.42 -11.57 15.35
N GLY A 7 -5.34 -11.08 14.74
CA GLY A 7 -4.69 -9.84 15.12
C GLY A 7 -5.55 -8.67 14.66
N ARG A 8 -5.94 -7.80 15.59
CA ARG A 8 -6.68 -6.56 15.37
C ARG A 8 -6.20 -5.88 14.08
N ASP A 9 -7.02 -5.93 13.03
CA ASP A 9 -6.73 -5.29 11.74
C ASP A 9 -6.59 -3.79 12.00
N ARG A 10 -5.34 -3.31 12.07
CA ARG A 10 -5.08 -1.87 12.05
C ARG A 10 -5.32 -1.39 10.63
N CYS A 11 -5.95 -0.24 10.50
CA CYS A 11 -6.15 0.44 9.23
C CYS A 11 -5.16 1.62 9.13
N LEU A 12 -4.64 1.84 7.93
CA LEU A 12 -3.83 2.99 7.57
C LEU A 12 -4.69 3.94 6.73
N LYS A 13 -4.63 5.25 6.98
CA LYS A 13 -5.34 6.20 6.10
C LYS A 13 -4.68 6.18 4.72
N LYS A 14 -5.49 6.17 3.66
CA LYS A 14 -4.99 6.16 2.27
C LYS A 14 -3.95 7.25 2.01
N ARG A 15 -4.23 8.47 2.45
CA ARG A 15 -3.30 9.62 2.33
C ARG A 15 -1.94 9.39 2.99
N GLN A 16 -1.88 8.59 4.05
CA GLN A 16 -0.60 8.22 4.69
C GLN A 16 0.15 7.20 3.82
N LEU A 17 -0.55 6.23 3.23
CA LEU A 17 0.03 5.28 2.29
C LEU A 17 0.55 6.00 1.04
N GLU A 18 -0.26 6.86 0.42
CA GLU A 18 0.14 7.63 -0.77
C GLU A 18 1.38 8.48 -0.50
N ARG A 19 1.42 9.19 0.63
CA ARG A 19 2.59 9.97 1.02
C ARG A 19 3.82 9.09 1.23
N HIS A 20 3.67 7.93 1.86
CA HIS A 20 4.77 6.96 2.04
C HIS A 20 5.31 6.48 0.69
N LEU A 21 4.42 6.14 -0.24
CA LEU A 21 4.80 5.74 -1.59
C LEU A 21 5.55 6.86 -2.32
N THR A 22 5.05 8.10 -2.27
CA THR A 22 5.69 9.26 -2.90
C THR A 22 7.04 9.59 -2.29
N ASP A 23 7.20 9.50 -0.96
CA ASP A 23 8.48 9.72 -0.27
C ASP A 23 9.57 8.74 -0.73
N HIS A 24 9.15 7.53 -1.08
CA HIS A 24 10.02 6.51 -1.68
C HIS A 24 10.08 6.53 -3.21
N GLY A 25 9.67 7.62 -3.85
CA GLY A 25 9.80 7.83 -5.30
C GLY A 25 8.78 7.09 -6.14
N CYS A 26 7.75 6.47 -5.54
CA CYS A 26 6.64 5.92 -6.31
C CYS A 26 5.69 7.05 -6.75
N HIS A 27 5.05 6.88 -7.90
CA HIS A 27 4.10 7.84 -8.43
C HIS A 27 2.84 7.18 -8.97
N LEU A 28 1.79 7.98 -9.11
CA LEU A 28 0.52 7.56 -9.69
C LEU A 28 0.67 7.46 -11.20
N ALA A 29 0.67 6.24 -11.73
CA ALA A 29 0.83 5.99 -13.15
C ALA A 29 -0.50 6.05 -13.92
N ARG A 30 -1.61 5.68 -13.28
CA ARG A 30 -2.96 5.73 -13.89
C ARG A 30 -4.05 5.83 -12.84
N GLU A 31 -4.98 6.75 -13.01
CA GLU A 31 -6.26 6.73 -12.28
C GLU A 31 -7.29 5.89 -13.05
N ALA A 32 -7.83 4.85 -12.41
CA ALA A 32 -8.83 3.96 -12.99
C ALA A 32 -10.03 3.81 -12.05
N GLY A 33 -10.87 4.84 -11.98
CA GLY A 33 -12.15 4.80 -11.28
C GLY A 33 -12.02 4.43 -9.80
N LYS A 34 -12.33 3.15 -9.47
CA LYS A 34 -12.30 2.61 -8.09
C LYS A 34 -10.88 2.27 -7.61
N HIS A 35 -9.92 2.15 -8.52
CA HIS A 35 -8.53 1.83 -8.20
C HIS A 35 -7.56 2.80 -8.88
N GLU A 36 -6.34 2.88 -8.35
CA GLU A 36 -5.26 3.71 -8.85
C GLU A 36 -4.02 2.85 -9.02
N SER A 37 -3.36 2.95 -10.17
CA SER A 37 -2.12 2.23 -10.45
C SER A 37 -0.94 3.07 -10.02
N TRP A 38 -0.14 2.54 -9.10
CA TRP A 38 1.09 3.14 -8.60
C TRP A 38 2.29 2.40 -9.16
N GLU A 39 3.33 3.13 -9.51
CA GLU A 39 4.56 2.60 -10.07
C GLU A 39 5.77 3.12 -9.31
N ASN A 40 6.74 2.22 -9.10
CA ASN A 40 8.07 2.58 -8.65
C ASN A 40 9.04 2.54 -9.85
N PRO A 41 9.47 3.69 -10.38
CA PRO A 41 10.39 3.73 -11.52
C PRO A 41 11.78 3.17 -11.18
N ALA A 42 12.19 3.19 -9.90
CA ALA A 42 13.48 2.65 -9.48
C ALA A 42 13.53 1.12 -9.58
N THR A 43 12.39 0.44 -9.43
CA THR A 43 12.30 -1.03 -9.56
C THR A 43 11.56 -1.49 -10.81
N GLY A 44 10.94 -0.57 -11.56
CA GLY A 44 10.04 -0.89 -12.69
C GLY A 44 8.77 -1.65 -12.28
N GLN A 45 8.43 -1.66 -10.99
CA GLN A 45 7.28 -2.43 -10.49
C GLN A 45 6.04 -1.56 -10.39
N ARG A 46 4.87 -2.15 -10.68
CA ARG A 46 3.57 -1.47 -10.61
C ARG A 46 2.59 -2.30 -9.79
N THR A 47 1.75 -1.63 -9.01
CA THR A 47 0.65 -2.26 -8.28
C THR A 47 -0.62 -1.41 -8.31
N THR A 48 -1.73 -2.02 -7.91
CA THR A 48 -3.02 -1.37 -7.81
C THR A 48 -3.32 -1.02 -6.35
N VAL A 49 -3.57 0.25 -6.08
CA VAL A 49 -3.95 0.78 -4.78
C VAL A 49 -5.47 1.05 -4.78
N PRO A 50 -6.22 0.60 -3.76
CA PRO A 50 -7.65 0.86 -3.69
C PRO A 50 -7.97 2.27 -3.18
N ARG A 51 -9.01 2.91 -3.71
CA ARG A 51 -9.48 4.25 -3.28
C ARG A 51 -10.31 4.27 -1.98
N HIS A 52 -10.10 3.32 -1.07
CA HIS A 52 -10.75 3.36 0.24
C HIS A 52 -10.13 4.47 1.10
N ARG A 53 -10.90 5.07 2.01
CA ARG A 53 -10.35 6.04 2.99
C ARG A 53 -9.32 5.38 3.91
N GLU A 54 -9.52 4.10 4.18
CA GLU A 54 -8.73 3.26 5.08
C GLU A 54 -8.30 1.99 4.35
N VAL A 55 -7.01 1.67 4.45
CA VAL A 55 -6.39 0.48 3.87
C VAL A 55 -5.93 -0.41 5.00
N LYS A 56 -6.35 -1.68 5.00
CA LYS A 56 -5.90 -2.63 6.01
C LYS A 56 -4.39 -2.79 5.97
N MET A 57 -3.74 -2.90 7.12
CA MET A 57 -2.28 -3.04 7.21
C MET A 57 -1.71 -4.19 6.36
N PRO A 58 -2.31 -5.39 6.29
CA PRO A 58 -1.83 -6.47 5.42
C PRO A 58 -1.81 -6.04 3.94
N THR A 59 -2.84 -5.33 3.49
CA THR A 59 -2.93 -4.80 2.13
C THR A 59 -1.86 -3.73 1.88
N ALA A 60 -1.70 -2.78 2.80
CA ALA A 60 -0.69 -1.73 2.68
C ALA A 60 0.75 -2.30 2.63
N ARG A 61 1.05 -3.31 3.45
CA ARG A 61 2.34 -4.02 3.42
C ARG A 61 2.54 -4.80 2.12
N GLY A 62 1.51 -5.45 1.62
CA GLY A 62 1.54 -6.16 0.33
C GLY A 62 1.88 -5.23 -0.83
N ILE A 63 1.20 -4.07 -0.90
CA ILE A 63 1.46 -3.00 -1.86
C ILE A 63 2.91 -2.54 -1.77
N CYS A 64 3.40 -2.24 -0.57
CA CYS A 64 4.78 -1.75 -0.41
C CYS A 64 5.81 -2.81 -0.85
N ARG A 65 5.58 -4.08 -0.49
CA ARG A 65 6.43 -5.18 -0.94
C ARG A 65 6.46 -5.32 -2.47
N GLN A 66 5.30 -5.22 -3.13
CA GLN A 66 5.21 -5.28 -4.59
C GLN A 66 5.91 -4.12 -5.28
N LEU A 67 6.02 -2.96 -4.63
CA LEU A 67 6.72 -1.80 -5.15
C LEU A 67 8.19 -1.75 -4.72
N GLY A 68 8.67 -2.73 -3.94
CA GLY A 68 10.04 -2.75 -3.42
C GLY A 68 10.33 -1.66 -2.39
N VAL A 69 9.31 -1.17 -1.69
CA VAL A 69 9.42 -0.14 -0.65
C VAL A 69 9.22 -0.71 0.75
N PRO A 70 9.85 -0.10 1.77
CA PRO A 70 9.72 -0.57 3.14
C PRO A 70 8.26 -0.43 3.62
N PRO A 71 7.85 -1.21 4.64
CA PRO A 71 6.49 -1.13 5.17
C PRO A 71 6.19 0.28 5.71
N PRO A 72 4.93 0.75 5.58
CA PRO A 72 4.56 2.09 6.00
C PRO A 72 4.57 2.23 7.53
N PRO A 73 4.83 3.43 8.07
CA PRO A 73 4.86 3.66 9.51
C PRO A 73 3.49 3.38 10.15
N GLY A 74 3.51 2.75 11.33
CA GLY A 74 2.30 2.21 11.97
C GLY A 74 2.01 0.74 11.62
N ALA A 75 2.88 0.11 10.80
CA ALA A 75 3.03 -1.33 10.69
C ALA A 75 3.58 -1.98 11.96
#